data_AF-A0A318XYG4-F1
#
_entry.id   AF-A0A318XYG4-F1
#
_cell.length_a   1.000
_cell.length_b   1.000
_cell.length_c   1.000
_cell.angle_alpha   90.00
_cell.angle_beta   90.00
_cell.angle_gamma   90.00
#
_symmetry.space_group_name_H-M   'P 1'
#
loop_
_entity.id
_entity.type
_entity.pdbx_description
1 polymer ?
#
loop_
_entity_poly.entity_id
_entity_poly.type
_entity_poly.pdbx_seq_one_letter_code
_entity_poly.pdbx_strand_id
1 'polypeptide(L)'
;MKVLKKYFWLICLVIGFSGFLITWFCLPHQGAIEKIWWLVFKLAIYGFIILSIAFFPNKQKHGFLLVILPFFVFLGYIIPRISYFGFSGIVPVKYDEVGGEFYTLLYLLLYPMINFTASFAYRMGGGKPGNVIKISVTGVLIIFSGFLDLMWYVINSSALPDVLQYSHHIIIFFGRIPTYTEGIIFALCHIPFIIAVLLLPIDKWIEKISNKLTSSNSFKSIDVK
;
A
#
# COMPACT_ATOMS: atom_id res chain seq x y z
N MET A 1 -19.63 22.42 3.05
CA MET A 1 -18.75 21.49 3.83
C MET A 1 -19.38 20.15 4.24
N LYS A 2 -20.71 20.02 4.45
CA LYS A 2 -21.36 18.67 4.62
C LYS A 2 -21.10 17.74 3.42
N VAL A 3 -21.09 18.30 2.22
CA VAL A 3 -20.72 17.65 0.96
C VAL A 3 -19.27 17.13 1.02
N LEU A 4 -18.30 17.98 1.37
CA LEU A 4 -16.88 17.57 1.49
C LEU A 4 -16.70 16.40 2.48
N LYS A 5 -17.39 16.43 3.63
CA LYS A 5 -17.38 15.32 4.61
C LYS A 5 -18.02 14.03 4.06
N LYS A 6 -19.09 14.16 3.26
CA LYS A 6 -19.81 13.03 2.65
C LYS A 6 -19.04 12.39 1.49
N TYR A 7 -18.33 13.20 0.71
CA TYR A 7 -17.61 12.78 -0.50
C TYR A 7 -16.09 12.74 -0.33
N PHE A 8 -15.57 12.89 0.90
CA PHE A 8 -14.13 12.86 1.17
C PHE A 8 -13.48 11.57 0.62
N TRP A 9 -14.09 10.41 0.91
CA TRP A 9 -13.63 9.13 0.40
C TRP A 9 -13.55 9.11 -1.13
N LEU A 10 -14.54 9.72 -1.81
CA LEU A 10 -14.62 9.75 -3.27
C LEU A 10 -13.55 10.68 -3.86
N ILE A 11 -13.29 11.83 -3.23
CA ILE A 11 -12.20 12.73 -3.64
C ILE A 11 -10.86 12.00 -3.51
N CYS A 12 -10.62 11.34 -2.37
CA CYS A 12 -9.44 10.53 -2.16
C CYS A 12 -9.35 9.37 -3.17
N LEU A 13 -10.48 8.74 -3.52
CA LEU A 13 -10.54 7.69 -4.54
C LEU A 13 -10.14 8.23 -5.91
N VAL A 14 -10.69 9.37 -6.33
CA VAL A 14 -10.38 9.98 -7.63
C VAL A 14 -8.91 10.36 -7.71
N ILE A 15 -8.36 11.00 -6.66
CA ILE A 15 -6.93 11.36 -6.62
C ILE A 15 -6.05 10.11 -6.63
N GLY A 16 -6.36 9.12 -5.77
CA GLY A 16 -5.60 7.88 -5.65
C GLY A 16 -5.64 7.04 -6.93
N PHE A 17 -6.82 6.88 -7.53
CA PHE A 17 -7.00 6.12 -8.77
C PHE A 17 -6.35 6.84 -9.96
N SER A 18 -6.54 8.16 -10.10
CA SER A 18 -5.88 8.92 -11.18
C SER A 18 -4.37 8.90 -11.02
N GLY A 19 -3.85 9.04 -9.80
CA GLY A 19 -2.43 8.93 -9.51
C GLY A 19 -1.86 7.53 -9.78
N PHE A 20 -2.63 6.48 -9.52
CA PHE A 20 -2.29 5.12 -9.91
C PHE A 20 -2.20 4.98 -11.44
N LEU A 21 -3.19 5.48 -12.18
CA LEU A 21 -3.16 5.46 -13.65
C LEU A 21 -1.95 6.23 -14.20
N ILE A 22 -1.66 7.41 -13.66
CA ILE A 22 -0.45 8.18 -14.03
C ILE A 22 0.81 7.37 -13.71
N THR A 23 0.86 6.71 -12.55
CA THR A 23 1.99 5.86 -12.18
C THR A 23 2.16 4.68 -13.12
N TRP A 24 1.07 4.09 -13.56
CA TRP A 24 1.08 2.90 -14.42
C TRP A 24 1.33 3.22 -15.89
N PHE A 25 0.84 4.35 -16.40
CA PHE A 25 0.92 4.68 -17.83
C PHE A 25 1.98 5.74 -18.16
N CYS A 26 2.40 6.56 -17.19
CA CYS A 26 3.28 7.70 -17.44
C CYS A 26 4.62 7.63 -16.70
N LEU A 27 4.80 6.74 -15.72
CA LEU A 27 6.05 6.60 -14.99
C LEU A 27 6.83 5.36 -15.44
N PRO A 28 8.17 5.41 -15.40
CA PRO A 28 8.99 4.25 -15.72
C PRO A 28 8.78 3.12 -14.70
N HIS A 29 8.58 1.90 -15.21
CA HIS A 29 8.49 0.66 -14.44
C HIS A 29 9.90 0.12 -14.18
N GLN A 30 10.58 0.72 -13.20
CA GLN A 30 11.92 0.30 -12.80
C GLN A 30 11.89 -0.20 -11.36
N GLY A 31 12.67 -1.26 -11.08
CA GLY A 31 12.84 -1.80 -9.74
C GLY A 31 13.60 -0.85 -8.80
N ALA A 32 14.48 -0.01 -9.35
CA ALA A 32 15.22 1.01 -8.63
C ALA A 32 14.47 2.36 -8.63
N ILE A 33 14.47 3.05 -7.48
CA ILE A 33 13.93 4.40 -7.36
C ILE A 33 15.09 5.38 -7.55
N GLU A 34 15.26 5.92 -8.76
CA GLU A 34 16.35 6.84 -9.08
C GLU A 34 16.20 8.22 -8.42
N LYS A 35 14.95 8.68 -8.22
CA LYS A 35 14.65 10.01 -7.65
C LYS A 35 13.71 9.87 -6.47
N ILE A 36 14.09 10.45 -5.33
CA ILE A 36 13.30 10.41 -4.09
C ILE A 36 11.88 10.96 -4.26
N TRP A 37 11.69 11.94 -5.17
CA TRP A 37 10.37 12.50 -5.48
C TRP A 37 9.39 11.47 -6.07
N TRP A 38 9.88 10.46 -6.80
CA TRP A 38 9.02 9.37 -7.29
C TRP A 38 8.49 8.52 -6.14
N LEU A 39 9.31 8.28 -5.12
CA LEU A 39 8.86 7.60 -3.91
C LEU A 39 7.81 8.43 -3.18
N VAL A 40 8.08 9.72 -2.95
CA VAL A 40 7.13 10.62 -2.27
C VAL A 40 5.80 10.69 -3.01
N PHE A 41 5.82 10.82 -4.33
CA PHE A 41 4.61 10.82 -5.16
C PHE A 41 3.83 9.50 -5.04
N LYS A 42 4.50 8.36 -5.24
CA LYS A 42 3.86 7.03 -5.14
C LYS A 42 3.27 6.79 -3.74
N LEU A 43 3.98 7.16 -2.68
CA LEU A 43 3.49 7.07 -1.29
C LEU A 43 2.31 8.01 -1.02
N ALA A 44 2.31 9.22 -1.60
CA ALA A 44 1.17 10.13 -1.48
C ALA A 44 -0.08 9.56 -2.15
N ILE A 45 0.04 9.03 -3.37
CA ILE A 45 -1.04 8.33 -4.08
C ILE A 45 -1.55 7.13 -3.27
N TYR A 46 -0.62 6.34 -2.74
CA TYR A 46 -0.94 5.23 -1.83
C TYR A 46 -1.75 5.70 -0.61
N GLY A 47 -1.33 6.81 0.02
CA GLY A 47 -2.03 7.44 1.13
C GLY A 47 -3.45 7.87 0.78
N PHE A 48 -3.67 8.44 -0.40
CA PHE A 48 -5.02 8.78 -0.87
C PHE A 48 -5.91 7.54 -1.04
N ILE A 49 -5.36 6.42 -1.54
CA ILE A 49 -6.12 5.17 -1.62
C ILE A 49 -6.47 4.65 -0.22
N ILE A 50 -5.53 4.65 0.74
CA ILE A 50 -5.82 4.28 2.14
C ILE A 50 -6.96 5.14 2.70
N LEU A 51 -6.90 6.46 2.51
CA LEU A 51 -7.92 7.38 3.02
C LEU A 51 -9.29 7.12 2.38
N SER A 52 -9.31 6.84 1.07
CA SER A 52 -10.53 6.41 0.38
C SER A 52 -11.15 5.19 1.04
N ILE A 53 -10.35 4.14 1.28
CA ILE A 53 -10.79 2.91 1.95
C ILE A 53 -11.26 3.20 3.37
N ALA A 54 -10.46 3.91 4.17
CA ALA A 54 -10.75 4.20 5.57
C ALA A 54 -12.08 4.95 5.74
N PHE A 55 -12.36 5.91 4.87
CA PHE A 55 -13.57 6.73 4.92
C PHE A 55 -14.71 6.23 4.03
N PHE A 56 -14.54 5.08 3.37
CA PHE A 56 -15.56 4.50 2.51
C PHE A 56 -16.90 4.33 3.27
N PRO A 57 -18.04 4.76 2.72
CA PRO A 57 -19.33 4.68 3.40
C PRO A 57 -19.86 3.25 3.34
N ASN A 58 -19.59 2.47 4.40
CA ASN A 58 -20.14 1.13 4.54
C ASN A 58 -21.62 1.17 4.97
N LYS A 59 -22.50 1.58 4.04
CA LYS A 59 -23.96 1.68 4.23
C LYS A 59 -24.76 0.84 3.23
N GLN A 60 -24.07 0.12 2.35
CA GLN A 60 -24.69 -0.60 1.25
C GLN A 60 -25.13 -1.99 1.69
N LYS A 61 -26.42 -2.32 1.48
CA LYS A 61 -27.01 -3.62 1.86
C LYS A 61 -26.25 -4.81 1.28
N HIS A 62 -25.75 -4.67 0.04
CA HIS A 62 -24.97 -5.69 -0.65
C HIS A 62 -23.49 -5.29 -0.80
N GLY A 63 -22.96 -4.54 0.17
CA GLY A 63 -21.58 -4.07 0.14
C GLY A 63 -20.54 -5.19 0.02
N PHE A 64 -20.85 -6.40 0.52
CA PHE A 64 -19.99 -7.57 0.40
C PHE A 64 -19.62 -7.91 -1.06
N LEU A 65 -20.46 -7.58 -2.04
CA LEU A 65 -20.15 -7.78 -3.46
C LEU A 65 -18.91 -7.00 -3.91
N LEU A 66 -18.62 -5.86 -3.27
CA LEU A 66 -17.41 -5.09 -3.55
C LEU A 66 -16.15 -5.80 -3.07
N VAL A 67 -16.25 -6.66 -2.05
CA VAL A 67 -15.12 -7.48 -1.54
C VAL A 67 -14.82 -8.65 -2.49
N ILE A 68 -15.75 -8.99 -3.40
CA ILE A 68 -15.54 -9.99 -4.45
C ILE A 68 -14.71 -9.40 -5.60
N LEU A 69 -14.83 -8.10 -5.88
CA LEU A 69 -14.15 -7.43 -7.00
C LEU A 69 -12.64 -7.76 -7.10
N PRO A 70 -11.85 -7.72 -6.01
CA PRO A 70 -10.43 -8.02 -6.09
C PRO A 70 -10.12 -9.45 -6.54
N PHE A 71 -11.01 -10.42 -6.32
CA PHE A 71 -10.81 -11.79 -6.82
C PHE A 71 -10.76 -11.83 -8.34
N PHE A 72 -11.60 -11.06 -9.03
CA PHE A 72 -11.54 -10.97 -10.49
C PHE A 72 -10.21 -10.38 -10.97
N VAL A 73 -9.65 -9.40 -10.25
CA VAL A 73 -8.35 -8.81 -10.62
C VAL A 73 -7.20 -9.77 -10.32
N PHE A 74 -7.19 -10.39 -9.13
CA PHE A 74 -6.14 -11.35 -8.76
C PHE A 74 -6.17 -12.59 -9.64
N LEU A 75 -7.33 -13.23 -9.78
CA LEU A 75 -7.47 -14.51 -10.50
C LEU A 75 -7.61 -14.34 -12.01
N GLY A 76 -8.14 -13.20 -12.47
CA GLY A 76 -8.32 -12.94 -13.91
C GLY A 76 -7.10 -12.36 -14.60
N TYR A 77 -6.17 -11.74 -13.86
CA TYR A 77 -4.99 -11.11 -14.46
C TYR A 77 -3.69 -11.33 -13.69
N ILE A 78 -3.63 -10.89 -12.42
CA ILE A 78 -2.34 -10.79 -11.69
C ILE A 78 -1.69 -12.16 -11.49
N ILE A 79 -2.41 -13.11 -10.89
CA ILE A 79 -1.90 -14.45 -10.60
C ILE A 79 -1.57 -15.19 -11.89
N PRO A 80 -2.47 -15.29 -12.91
CA PRO A 80 -2.11 -15.93 -14.17
C PRO A 80 -0.88 -15.32 -14.85
N ARG A 81 -0.72 -13.99 -14.83
CA ARG A 81 0.43 -13.32 -15.45
C ARG A 81 1.72 -13.61 -14.69
N ILE A 82 1.71 -13.56 -13.36
CA ILE A 82 2.87 -13.93 -12.52
C ILE A 82 3.20 -15.42 -12.71
N SER A 83 2.20 -16.30 -12.67
CA SER A 83 2.36 -17.73 -12.87
C SER A 83 2.87 -18.08 -14.26
N TYR A 84 2.51 -17.32 -15.30
CA TYR A 84 3.06 -17.51 -16.64
C TYR A 84 4.59 -17.39 -16.65
N PHE A 85 5.16 -16.40 -15.94
CA PHE A 85 6.62 -16.26 -15.81
C PHE A 85 7.25 -17.43 -15.06
N GLY A 86 6.58 -17.95 -14.03
CA GLY A 86 7.08 -19.07 -13.22
C GLY A 86 6.97 -20.45 -13.90
N PHE A 87 5.86 -20.73 -14.57
CA PHE A 87 5.55 -22.07 -15.12
C PHE A 87 5.96 -22.26 -16.57
N SER A 88 5.80 -21.25 -17.43
CA SER A 88 6.06 -21.46 -18.85
C SER A 88 7.55 -21.55 -19.17
N GLY A 89 8.42 -20.99 -18.32
CA GLY A 89 9.85 -20.86 -18.61
C GLY A 89 10.16 -20.00 -19.85
N ILE A 90 9.15 -19.56 -20.58
CA ILE A 90 9.22 -18.66 -21.72
C ILE A 90 9.37 -17.27 -21.12
N VAL A 91 10.62 -16.90 -20.89
CA VAL A 91 11.07 -15.53 -20.68
C VAL A 91 11.24 -14.95 -22.08
N PRO A 92 10.28 -14.16 -22.63
CA PRO A 92 10.51 -13.56 -23.93
C PRO A 92 11.60 -12.51 -23.77
N VAL A 93 12.82 -12.88 -24.17
CA VAL A 93 13.97 -12.01 -24.47
C VAL A 93 14.51 -11.18 -23.28
N LYS A 94 15.80 -11.39 -22.97
CA LYS A 94 16.64 -10.63 -22.01
C LYS A 94 16.09 -10.50 -20.58
N TYR A 95 16.82 -11.09 -19.64
CA TYR A 95 16.55 -11.09 -18.20
C TYR A 95 16.21 -9.70 -17.62
N ASP A 96 16.78 -8.63 -18.19
CA ASP A 96 16.58 -7.25 -17.75
C ASP A 96 15.17 -6.70 -18.01
N GLU A 97 14.50 -7.09 -19.10
CA GLU A 97 13.14 -6.62 -19.43
C GLU A 97 12.06 -7.46 -18.75
N VAL A 98 12.25 -8.78 -18.67
CA VAL A 98 11.29 -9.71 -18.04
C VAL A 98 11.35 -9.68 -16.52
N GLY A 99 12.55 -9.50 -15.95
CA GLY A 99 12.71 -9.23 -14.52
C GLY A 99 11.93 -7.99 -14.10
N GLY A 100 11.94 -6.94 -14.93
CA GLY A 100 11.18 -5.71 -14.71
C GLY A 100 9.66 -5.92 -14.68
N GLU A 101 9.09 -6.70 -15.62
CA GLU A 101 7.64 -6.93 -15.68
C GLU A 101 7.15 -7.84 -14.53
N PHE A 102 7.85 -8.95 -14.28
CA PHE A 102 7.56 -9.82 -13.13
C PHE A 102 7.67 -9.05 -11.81
N TYR A 103 8.74 -8.27 -11.65
CA TYR A 103 8.95 -7.45 -10.46
C TYR A 103 7.85 -6.39 -10.30
N THR A 104 7.42 -5.76 -11.39
CA THR A 104 6.32 -4.79 -11.37
C THR A 104 5.01 -5.43 -10.93
N LEU A 105 4.65 -6.59 -11.48
CA LEU A 105 3.41 -7.28 -11.13
C LEU A 105 3.42 -7.80 -9.69
N LEU A 106 4.55 -8.36 -9.25
CA LEU A 106 4.67 -8.93 -7.92
C LEU A 106 4.82 -7.84 -6.84
N TYR A 107 5.86 -7.01 -6.96
CA TYR A 107 6.23 -6.07 -5.89
C TYR A 107 5.47 -4.73 -5.97
N LEU A 108 5.17 -4.24 -7.18
CA LEU A 108 4.50 -2.93 -7.35
C LEU A 108 2.97 -3.03 -7.47
N LEU A 109 2.41 -4.21 -7.78
CA LEU A 109 0.97 -4.40 -7.90
C LEU A 109 0.42 -5.36 -6.84
N LEU A 110 0.89 -6.61 -6.79
CA LEU A 110 0.32 -7.63 -5.90
C LEU A 110 0.41 -7.24 -4.42
N TYR A 111 1.58 -6.81 -3.92
CA TYR A 111 1.74 -6.52 -2.48
C TYR A 111 0.92 -5.31 -2.02
N PRO A 112 0.95 -4.16 -2.71
CA PRO A 112 0.01 -3.06 -2.46
C PRO A 112 -1.45 -3.51 -2.44
N MET A 113 -1.85 -4.34 -3.42
CA MET A 113 -3.22 -4.80 -3.54
C MET A 113 -3.62 -5.73 -2.40
N ILE A 114 -2.76 -6.64 -1.94
CA ILE A 114 -3.04 -7.47 -0.74
C ILE A 114 -3.35 -6.57 0.46
N ASN A 115 -2.55 -5.53 0.65
CA ASN A 115 -2.77 -4.62 1.77
C ASN A 115 -4.07 -3.82 1.63
N PHE A 116 -4.37 -3.30 0.43
CA PHE A 116 -5.62 -2.59 0.16
C PHE A 116 -6.84 -3.49 0.31
N THR A 117 -6.79 -4.74 -0.14
CA THR A 117 -7.92 -5.67 -0.06
C THR A 117 -8.17 -6.14 1.37
N ALA A 118 -7.12 -6.41 2.14
CA ALA A 118 -7.25 -6.70 3.57
C ALA A 118 -7.88 -5.51 4.33
N SER A 119 -7.38 -4.30 4.06
CA SER A 119 -7.89 -3.06 4.66
C SER A 119 -9.34 -2.77 4.27
N PHE A 120 -9.69 -3.01 3.00
CA PHE A 120 -11.05 -2.82 2.48
C PHE A 120 -12.01 -3.88 3.02
N ALA A 121 -11.61 -5.14 3.09
CA ALA A 121 -12.41 -6.20 3.70
C ALA A 121 -12.72 -5.88 5.18
N TYR A 122 -11.71 -5.41 5.94
CA TYR A 122 -11.92 -4.95 7.31
C TYR A 122 -12.90 -3.77 7.39
N ARG A 123 -12.77 -2.78 6.50
CA ARG A 123 -13.72 -1.64 6.44
C ARG A 123 -15.14 -2.10 6.14
N MET A 124 -15.30 -2.99 5.16
CA MET A 124 -16.60 -3.53 4.74
C MET A 124 -17.23 -4.44 5.81
N GLY A 125 -16.42 -5.03 6.69
CA GLY A 125 -16.88 -5.71 7.90
C GLY A 125 -17.34 -4.77 9.03
N GLY A 126 -17.34 -3.46 8.82
CA GLY A 126 -17.74 -2.46 9.83
C GLY A 126 -16.57 -1.87 10.63
N GLY A 127 -15.33 -2.20 10.25
CA GLY A 127 -14.12 -1.69 10.88
C GLY A 127 -14.03 -0.16 10.91
N LYS A 128 -13.45 0.39 11.98
CA LYS A 128 -13.29 1.84 12.16
C LYS A 128 -12.24 2.42 11.21
N PRO A 129 -12.40 3.67 10.72
CA PRO A 129 -11.45 4.32 9.83
C PRO A 129 -10.01 4.35 10.37
N GLY A 130 -9.82 4.62 11.67
CA GLY A 130 -8.49 4.66 12.27
C GLY A 130 -7.80 3.30 12.24
N ASN A 131 -8.53 2.22 12.50
CA ASN A 131 -8.00 0.86 12.40
C ASN A 131 -7.69 0.45 10.96
N VAL A 132 -8.47 0.91 9.97
CA VAL A 132 -8.14 0.71 8.55
C VAL A 132 -6.79 1.35 8.22
N ILE A 133 -6.58 2.61 8.64
CA ILE A 133 -5.31 3.31 8.44
C ILE A 133 -4.16 2.55 9.12
N LYS A 134 -4.38 2.05 10.35
CA LYS A 134 -3.37 1.23 11.05
C LYS A 134 -3.01 -0.01 10.25
N ILE A 135 -4.00 -0.83 9.86
CA ILE A 135 -3.79 -2.04 9.06
C ILE A 135 -2.97 -1.70 7.82
N SER A 136 -3.39 -0.69 7.07
CA SER A 136 -2.70 -0.28 5.84
C SER A 136 -1.26 0.18 6.11
N VAL A 137 -1.04 1.06 7.09
CA VAL A 137 0.31 1.58 7.39
C VAL A 137 1.21 0.46 7.91
N THR A 138 0.72 -0.43 8.79
CA THR A 138 1.51 -1.57 9.26
C THR A 138 1.81 -2.56 8.14
N GLY A 139 0.86 -2.79 7.22
CA GLY A 139 1.08 -3.63 6.05
C GLY A 139 2.20 -3.08 5.16
N VAL A 140 2.22 -1.76 4.92
CA VAL A 140 3.32 -1.09 4.20
C VAL A 140 4.64 -1.24 4.96
N LEU A 141 4.66 -1.00 6.28
CA LEU A 141 5.89 -1.16 7.06
C LEU A 141 6.46 -2.58 6.98
N ILE A 142 5.60 -3.61 6.96
CA ILE A 142 6.03 -5.01 6.80
C ILE A 142 6.53 -5.27 5.36
N ILE A 143 5.86 -4.73 4.35
CA ILE A 143 6.28 -4.89 2.95
C ILE A 143 7.67 -4.28 2.72
N PHE A 144 7.94 -3.09 3.28
CA PHE A 144 9.21 -2.38 3.09
C PHE A 144 10.30 -2.76 4.10
N SER A 145 10.03 -3.63 5.08
CA SER A 145 11.02 -4.00 6.09
C SER A 145 12.07 -5.00 5.61
N GLY A 146 11.94 -5.51 4.37
CA GLY A 146 12.75 -6.64 3.89
C GLY A 146 12.33 -7.99 4.45
N PHE A 147 11.22 -8.07 5.18
CA PHE A 147 10.74 -9.33 5.75
C PHE A 147 10.54 -10.40 4.68
N LEU A 148 10.01 -10.02 3.51
CA LEU A 148 9.81 -10.95 2.41
C LEU A 148 11.13 -11.45 1.81
N ASP A 149 12.11 -10.57 1.63
CA ASP A 149 13.44 -10.94 1.11
C ASP A 149 14.13 -11.96 2.02
N LEU A 150 13.98 -11.83 3.33
CA LEU A 150 14.50 -12.80 4.31
C LEU A 150 13.72 -14.11 4.25
N MET A 151 12.39 -14.03 4.28
CA MET A 151 11.53 -15.22 4.29
C MET A 151 11.63 -16.03 3.01
N TRP A 152 12.01 -15.42 1.89
CA TRP A 152 12.25 -16.14 0.64
C TRP A 152 13.23 -17.29 0.81
N TYR A 153 14.40 -17.04 1.43
CA TYR A 153 15.42 -18.07 1.61
C TYR A 153 15.01 -19.09 2.66
N VAL A 154 14.33 -18.66 3.72
CA VAL A 154 13.84 -19.53 4.80
C VAL A 154 12.74 -20.48 4.31
N ILE A 155 11.75 -19.98 3.57
CA ILE A 155 10.59 -20.78 3.12
C ILE A 155 10.98 -21.73 1.98
N ASN A 156 11.84 -21.29 1.06
CA ASN A 156 12.27 -22.11 -0.07
C ASN A 156 13.48 -23.00 0.25
N SER A 157 13.89 -23.09 1.52
CA SER A 157 15.05 -23.88 1.98
C SER A 157 16.30 -23.65 1.12
N SER A 158 16.49 -22.42 0.65
CA SER A 158 17.63 -22.04 -0.17
C SER A 158 18.83 -21.72 0.73
N ALA A 159 20.04 -21.87 0.21
CA ALA A 159 21.24 -21.44 0.94
C ALA A 159 21.11 -19.96 1.30
N LEU A 160 21.39 -19.61 2.56
CA LEU A 160 21.40 -18.22 3.00
C LEU A 160 22.50 -17.48 2.25
N PRO A 161 22.19 -16.37 1.57
CA PRO A 161 23.19 -15.64 0.82
C PRO A 161 24.04 -14.79 1.77
N ASP A 162 25.26 -14.43 1.33
CA ASP A 162 26.05 -13.44 2.06
C ASP A 162 25.43 -12.03 1.93
N VAL A 163 24.79 -11.75 0.78
CA VAL A 163 24.21 -10.44 0.43
C VAL A 163 22.83 -10.56 -0.21
N LEU A 164 21.99 -9.55 0.00
CA LEU A 164 20.63 -9.48 -0.51
C LEU A 164 20.56 -8.73 -1.85
N GLN A 165 20.97 -9.40 -2.93
CA GLN A 165 21.16 -8.78 -4.25
C GLN A 165 19.89 -8.20 -4.88
N TYR A 166 18.70 -8.73 -4.54
CA TYR A 166 17.42 -8.35 -5.14
C TYR A 166 16.60 -7.36 -4.31
N SER A 167 17.13 -6.92 -3.15
CA SER A 167 16.42 -6.05 -2.21
C SER A 167 16.54 -4.57 -2.57
N HIS A 168 16.18 -4.21 -3.80
CA HIS A 168 16.37 -2.87 -4.38
C HIS A 168 15.75 -1.74 -3.55
N HIS A 169 14.65 -2.01 -2.84
CA HIS A 169 13.99 -1.03 -1.97
C HIS A 169 14.74 -0.77 -0.65
N ILE A 170 15.62 -1.68 -0.21
CA ILE A 170 16.43 -1.53 1.01
C ILE A 170 17.78 -0.89 0.67
N ILE A 171 18.30 -1.12 -0.54
CA ILE A 171 19.58 -0.57 -1.02
C ILE A 171 19.64 0.96 -0.85
N ILE A 172 18.51 1.67 -1.04
CA ILE A 172 18.46 3.13 -0.88
C ILE A 172 18.83 3.61 0.54
N PHE A 173 18.59 2.79 1.57
CA PHE A 173 18.93 3.12 2.95
C PHE A 173 20.39 2.82 3.31
N PHE A 174 20.99 1.82 2.64
CA PHE A 174 22.36 1.39 2.91
C PHE A 174 23.39 2.01 1.94
N GLY A 175 22.97 2.53 0.79
CA GLY A 175 23.85 3.01 -0.27
C GLY A 175 24.65 1.91 -0.98
N ARG A 176 24.42 0.65 -0.62
CA ARG A 176 25.01 -0.57 -1.18
C ARG A 176 24.07 -1.76 -0.99
N ILE A 177 24.42 -2.90 -1.60
CA ILE A 177 23.74 -4.16 -1.33
C ILE A 177 23.95 -4.54 0.15
N PRO A 178 22.89 -4.75 0.94
CA PRO A 178 23.02 -5.12 2.34
C PRO A 178 23.42 -6.59 2.47
N THR A 179 24.14 -6.93 3.53
CA THR A 179 24.36 -8.32 3.95
C THR A 179 23.06 -8.93 4.45
N TYR A 180 22.97 -10.25 4.49
CA TYR A 180 21.79 -10.94 5.02
C TYR A 180 21.51 -10.56 6.49
N THR A 181 22.55 -10.47 7.31
CA THR A 181 22.47 -10.04 8.71
C THR A 181 21.96 -8.60 8.84
N GLU A 182 22.43 -7.69 7.99
CA GLU A 182 21.92 -6.31 7.95
C GLU A 182 20.43 -6.28 7.58
N GLY A 183 19.99 -7.15 6.67
CA GLY A 183 18.57 -7.33 6.36
C GLY A 183 17.74 -7.76 7.57
N ILE A 184 18.22 -8.71 8.36
CA ILE A 184 17.56 -9.14 9.62
C ILE A 184 17.43 -7.95 10.58
N ILE A 185 18.53 -7.23 10.81
CA ILE A 185 18.53 -6.07 11.72
C ILE A 185 17.55 -5.01 11.22
N PHE A 186 17.58 -4.71 9.92
CA PHE A 186 16.67 -3.76 9.29
C PHE A 186 15.20 -4.16 9.48
N ALA A 187 14.86 -5.43 9.27
CA ALA A 187 13.51 -5.95 9.50
C ALA A 187 13.08 -5.84 10.97
N LEU A 188 13.96 -6.19 11.91
CA LEU A 188 13.69 -6.07 13.35
C LEU A 188 13.51 -4.61 13.79
N CYS A 189 14.26 -3.67 13.19
CA CYS A 189 14.09 -2.25 13.44
C CYS A 189 12.71 -1.71 13.04
N HIS A 190 11.96 -2.40 12.18
CA HIS A 190 10.58 -2.01 11.83
C HIS A 190 9.55 -2.36 12.91
N ILE A 191 9.85 -3.33 13.79
CA ILE A 191 8.92 -3.79 14.84
C ILE A 191 8.51 -2.64 15.79
N PRO A 192 9.44 -1.82 16.33
CA PRO A 192 9.07 -0.65 17.13
C PRO A 192 8.14 0.33 16.39
N PHE A 193 8.34 0.57 15.10
CA PHE A 193 7.48 1.47 14.31
C PHE A 193 6.09 0.88 14.12
N ILE A 194 5.99 -0.42 13.85
CA ILE A 194 4.71 -1.14 13.76
C ILE A 194 3.96 -1.01 15.09
N ILE A 195 4.61 -1.29 16.21
CA ILE A 195 4.03 -1.16 17.55
C ILE A 195 3.57 0.29 17.79
N ALA A 196 4.42 1.28 17.47
CA ALA A 196 4.08 2.68 17.62
C ALA A 196 2.79 3.03 16.85
N VAL A 197 2.68 2.66 15.58
CA VAL A 197 1.48 2.89 14.74
C VAL A 197 0.24 2.23 15.34
N LEU A 198 0.37 0.98 15.82
CA LEU A 198 -0.75 0.25 16.45
C LEU A 198 -1.24 0.94 17.72
N LEU A 199 -0.34 1.55 18.50
CA LEU A 199 -0.67 2.28 19.73
C LEU A 199 -1.24 3.68 19.49
N LEU A 200 -1.08 4.27 18.29
CA LEU A 200 -1.59 5.61 18.01
C LEU A 200 -3.13 5.69 18.17
N PRO A 201 -3.68 6.70 18.85
CA PRO A 201 -5.13 6.86 19.01
C PRO A 201 -5.77 7.52 17.78
N ILE A 202 -5.54 6.96 16.59
CA ILE A 202 -5.94 7.55 15.29
C ILE A 202 -7.45 7.86 15.24
N ASP A 203 -8.30 6.98 15.75
CA ASP A 203 -9.76 7.23 15.78
C ASP A 203 -10.10 8.49 16.60
N LYS A 204 -9.45 8.70 17.75
CA LYS A 204 -9.67 9.91 18.57
C LYS A 204 -9.24 11.17 17.82
N TRP A 205 -8.16 11.09 17.04
CA TRP A 205 -7.71 12.21 16.22
C TRP A 205 -8.69 12.53 15.10
N ILE A 206 -9.21 11.50 14.42
CA ILE A 206 -10.24 11.64 13.37
C ILE A 206 -11.50 12.29 13.95
N GLU A 207 -11.98 11.83 15.11
CA GLU A 207 -13.14 12.41 15.81
C GLU A 207 -12.90 13.88 16.18
N LYS A 208 -11.74 14.19 16.76
CA LYS A 208 -11.37 15.58 17.13
C LYS A 208 -11.35 16.51 15.92
N ILE A 209 -10.73 16.09 14.82
CA ILE A 209 -10.67 16.87 13.57
C ILE A 209 -12.08 17.04 12.98
N SER A 210 -12.86 15.96 12.95
CA SER A 210 -14.24 15.96 12.50
C SER A 210 -15.09 16.95 13.28
N ASN A 211 -14.97 16.98 14.61
CA ASN A 211 -15.73 17.85 15.51
C ASN A 211 -15.34 19.33 15.31
N LYS A 212 -14.03 19.63 15.21
CA LYS A 212 -13.52 20.99 14.96
C LYS A 212 -14.00 21.57 13.63
N LEU A 213 -14.07 20.76 12.58
CA LEU A 213 -14.61 21.17 11.27
C LEU A 213 -16.10 21.48 11.30
N THR A 214 -16.86 20.87 12.22
CA THR A 214 -18.29 21.17 12.41
C THR A 214 -18.52 22.40 13.27
N SER A 215 -17.74 22.61 14.34
CA SER A 215 -17.90 23.76 15.25
C SER A 215 -17.45 25.09 14.64
N SER A 216 -16.35 25.10 13.87
CA SER A 216 -15.87 26.28 13.12
C SER A 216 -16.92 26.86 12.15
N ASN A 217 -17.84 26.01 11.68
CA ASN A 217 -18.89 26.44 10.74
C ASN A 217 -20.14 27.02 11.41
N SER A 218 -20.45 26.68 12.67
CA SER A 218 -21.64 27.25 13.33
C SER A 218 -21.42 28.70 13.77
N PHE A 219 -20.16 29.12 13.95
CA PHE A 219 -19.82 30.51 14.27
C PHE A 219 -19.89 31.43 13.05
N LYS A 220 -19.61 30.93 11.83
CA LYS A 220 -19.70 31.74 10.60
C LYS A 220 -21.12 31.99 10.10
N SER A 221 -22.14 31.30 10.63
CA SER A 221 -23.54 31.48 10.21
C SER A 221 -24.33 32.46 11.09
N ILE A 222 -23.68 33.16 12.03
CA ILE A 222 -24.36 34.06 12.99
C ILE A 222 -24.21 35.55 12.62
N ASP A 223 -23.30 35.92 11.72
CA ASP A 223 -23.08 37.33 11.32
C ASP A 223 -23.63 37.63 9.92
N VAL A 224 -24.97 37.64 9.78
CA VAL A 224 -25.67 38.45 8.78
C VAL A 224 -26.97 38.94 9.41
N LYS A 225 -26.95 40.15 9.95
CA LYS A 225 -28.13 40.98 10.21
C LYS A 225 -27.96 42.28 9.46
#